data_AF-A0A2V9CF29-F1
#
_entry.id   AF-A0A2V9CF29-F1
#
_cell.length_a   1.000
_cell.length_b   1.000
_cell.length_c   1.000
_cell.angle_alpha   90.00
_cell.angle_beta   90.00
_cell.angle_gamma   90.00
#
_symmetry.space_group_name_H-M   'P 1'
#
loop_
_entity.id
_entity.type
_entity.pdbx_description
1 polymer ?
#
loop_
_entity_poly.entity_id
_entity_poly.type
_entity_poly.pdbx_seq_one_letter_code
_entity_poly.pdbx_strand_id
1 'polypeptide(L)'
;MLTARHSNKLMKRATITSLFYQAAQIAAMVLTGGAASIGMYYALQYGFYGLELVLDLKLLGVSRDYELEADQLGAQYAWNAGYDPGGFVRFFDKMATKKGYVNGVSWFRTHPPFYQRMVQSEREIMFLQPKPEAITQTSAFEQMKKDLAPVVAKAEKEEMGKPSLLITHEEGCEPAKKLEYRPDQPIEELCSSLPLITQRGSAQK
;
A
#
# COMPACT_ATOMS: atom_id res chain seq x y z
N MET A 1 4.58 1.30 -15.88
CA MET A 1 5.80 0.64 -15.35
C MET A 1 6.80 0.20 -16.42
N LEU A 2 6.43 -0.62 -17.42
CA LEU A 2 7.40 -1.09 -18.44
C LEU A 2 7.91 0.01 -19.37
N THR A 3 7.02 0.80 -19.98
CA THR A 3 7.38 1.89 -20.91
C THR A 3 8.26 2.95 -20.24
N ALA A 4 7.87 3.38 -19.04
CA ALA A 4 8.63 4.34 -18.22
C ALA A 4 9.86 3.73 -17.51
N ARG A 5 10.06 2.41 -17.62
CA ARG A 5 11.16 1.62 -17.03
C ARG A 5 11.31 1.81 -15.52
N HIS A 6 10.20 1.97 -14.80
CA HIS A 6 10.18 2.32 -13.37
C HIS A 6 10.93 1.31 -12.50
N SER A 7 10.72 0.01 -12.70
CA SER A 7 11.44 -1.04 -11.94
C SER A 7 12.95 -0.99 -12.18
N ASN A 8 13.39 -0.75 -13.42
CA ASN A 8 14.80 -0.60 -13.74
C ASN A 8 15.39 0.67 -13.10
N LYS A 9 14.66 1.79 -13.13
CA LYS A 9 15.09 3.04 -12.48
C LYS A 9 15.17 2.88 -10.96
N LEU A 10 14.21 2.19 -10.35
CA LEU A 10 14.21 1.89 -8.91
C LEU A 10 15.38 0.99 -8.52
N MET A 11 15.57 -0.13 -9.23
CA MET A 11 16.69 -1.06 -9.00
C MET A 11 18.04 -0.36 -9.18
N LYS A 12 18.21 0.44 -10.24
CA LYS A 12 19.45 1.22 -10.42
C LYS A 12 19.75 2.15 -9.25
N ARG A 13 18.73 2.88 -8.76
CA ARG A 13 18.89 3.77 -7.59
C ARG A 13 19.25 2.96 -6.34
N ALA A 14 18.58 1.84 -6.10
CA ALA A 14 18.88 0.96 -4.97
C ALA A 14 20.29 0.36 -5.06
N THR A 15 20.70 -0.15 -6.22
CA THR A 15 22.04 -0.70 -6.44
C THR A 15 23.14 0.35 -6.25
N ILE A 16 22.98 1.54 -6.83
CA ILE A 16 23.94 2.64 -6.68
C ILE A 16 24.06 3.05 -5.20
N THR A 17 22.92 3.18 -4.52
CA THR A 17 22.88 3.54 -3.09
C THR A 17 23.57 2.48 -2.23
N SER A 18 23.31 1.21 -2.48
CA SER A 18 23.95 0.08 -1.79
C SER A 18 25.46 0.07 -2.00
N LEU A 19 25.93 0.32 -3.22
CA LEU A 19 27.36 0.41 -3.52
C LEU A 19 28.04 1.57 -2.76
N PHE A 20 27.42 2.75 -2.75
CA PHE A 20 27.95 3.89 -1.99
C PHE A 20 27.98 3.62 -0.49
N TYR A 21 26.94 2.99 0.04
CA TYR A 21 26.86 2.63 1.45
C TYR A 21 27.96 1.64 1.85
N GLN A 22 28.17 0.59 1.06
CA GLN A 22 29.27 -0.36 1.28
C GLN A 22 30.64 0.32 1.21
N ALA A 23 30.85 1.19 0.22
CA ALA A 23 32.09 1.95 0.09
C ALA A 23 32.31 2.90 1.29
N ALA A 24 31.27 3.56 1.78
CA ALA A 24 31.33 4.43 2.95
C ALA A 24 31.65 3.65 4.24
N GLN A 25 31.08 2.46 4.42
CA GLN A 25 31.41 1.57 5.54
C GLN A 25 32.88 1.14 5.51
N ILE A 26 33.38 0.74 4.34
CA ILE A 26 34.79 0.35 4.16
C ILE A 26 35.70 1.56 4.44
N ALA A 27 35.39 2.73 3.88
CA ALA A 27 36.16 3.94 4.11
C ALA A 27 36.18 4.34 5.59
N ALA A 28 35.05 4.24 6.29
CA ALA A 28 34.98 4.50 7.72
C ALA A 28 35.88 3.55 8.51
N MET A 29 35.84 2.24 8.23
CA MET A 29 36.70 1.26 8.89
C MET A 29 38.20 1.53 8.65
N VAL A 30 38.57 1.93 7.43
CA VAL A 30 39.95 2.26 7.07
C VAL A 30 40.40 3.56 7.76
N LEU A 31 39.57 4.61 7.75
CA LEU A 31 39.88 5.91 8.38
C LEU A 31 40.03 5.82 9.89
N THR A 32 39.25 4.97 10.56
CA THR A 32 39.39 4.75 12.00
C THR A 32 40.51 3.78 12.35
N GLY A 33 41.26 3.27 11.36
CA GLY A 33 42.35 2.30 11.58
C GLY A 33 41.90 0.99 12.23
N GLY A 34 40.64 0.59 12.02
CA GLY A 34 40.03 -0.56 12.70
C GLY A 34 39.75 -0.36 14.21
N ALA A 35 40.13 0.76 14.80
CA ALA A 35 39.93 1.07 16.21
C ALA A 35 38.62 1.83 16.42
N ALA A 36 37.50 1.10 16.45
CA ALA A 36 36.25 1.69 16.90
C ALA A 36 36.29 1.82 18.44
N SER A 37 36.48 3.04 18.96
CA SER A 37 36.15 3.31 20.35
C SER A 37 34.68 2.97 20.60
N ILE A 38 34.29 2.61 21.83
CA ILE A 38 32.90 2.22 22.14
C ILE A 38 31.90 3.29 21.65
N GLY A 39 32.23 4.58 21.80
CA GLY A 39 31.43 5.69 21.27
C GLY A 39 31.37 5.73 19.74
N MET A 40 32.47 5.45 19.04
CA MET A 40 32.50 5.36 17.58
C MET A 40 31.74 4.12 17.08
N TYR A 41 31.83 2.99 17.78
CA TYR A 41 31.10 1.77 17.46
C TYR A 41 29.58 2.01 17.51
N TYR A 42 29.07 2.60 18.59
CA TYR A 42 27.66 2.96 18.69
C TYR A 42 27.25 4.05 17.69
N ALA A 43 28.09 5.06 17.44
CA ALA A 43 27.81 6.11 16.47
C ALA A 43 27.72 5.55 15.04
N LEU A 44 28.61 4.65 14.65
CA LEU A 44 28.56 3.96 13.37
C LEU A 44 27.33 3.06 13.32
N GLN A 45 27.11 2.21 14.32
CA GLN A 45 26.00 1.26 14.32
C GLN A 45 24.63 1.97 14.25
N TYR A 46 24.33 2.90 15.17
CA TYR A 46 23.05 3.62 15.16
C TYR A 46 22.95 4.65 14.02
N GLY A 47 24.06 5.30 13.66
CA GLY A 47 24.09 6.23 12.53
C GLY A 47 23.79 5.54 11.21
N PHE A 48 24.33 4.34 11.00
CA PHE A 48 24.06 3.54 9.82
C PHE A 48 22.63 2.98 9.79
N TYR A 49 22.09 2.49 10.91
CA TYR A 49 20.67 2.10 10.97
C TYR A 49 19.72 3.27 10.67
N GLY A 50 20.02 4.47 11.20
CA GLY A 50 19.24 5.67 10.89
C GLY A 50 19.33 6.07 9.42
N LEU A 51 20.52 5.94 8.82
CA LEU A 51 20.73 6.20 7.40
C LEU A 51 19.97 5.21 6.51
N GLU A 52 20.01 3.93 6.85
CA GLU A 52 19.29 2.86 6.14
C GLU A 52 17.77 3.11 6.12
N LEU A 53 17.18 3.44 7.28
CA LEU A 53 15.77 3.81 7.36
C LEU A 53 15.42 5.02 6.46
N VAL A 54 16.29 6.05 6.44
CA VAL A 54 16.09 7.23 5.58
C VAL A 54 16.15 6.85 4.09
N LEU A 55 17.04 5.95 3.71
CA LEU A 55 17.15 5.46 2.34
C LEU A 55 15.91 4.67 1.92
N ASP A 56 15.41 3.79 2.79
CA ASP A 56 14.18 3.04 2.55
C ASP A 56 12.97 3.96 2.38
N LEU A 57 12.83 4.96 3.26
CA LEU A 57 11.77 5.96 3.14
C LEU A 57 11.86 6.77 1.85
N LYS A 58 13.08 7.11 1.41
CA LYS A 58 13.31 7.79 0.12
C LYS A 58 12.97 6.89 -1.07
N LEU A 59 13.36 5.62 -1.06
CA LEU A 59 13.02 4.66 -2.11
C LEU A 59 11.51 4.43 -2.17
N LEU A 60 10.84 4.36 -1.01
CA LEU A 60 9.38 4.28 -0.93
C LEU A 60 8.71 5.53 -1.52
N GLY A 61 9.24 6.73 -1.24
CA GLY A 61 8.77 7.97 -1.87
C GLY A 61 8.88 7.93 -3.40
N VAL A 62 10.02 7.50 -3.94
CA VAL A 62 10.23 7.34 -5.38
C VAL A 62 9.28 6.29 -5.98
N SER A 63 8.98 5.21 -5.26
CA SER A 63 7.98 4.23 -5.70
C SER A 63 6.61 4.88 -5.88
N ARG A 64 6.20 5.75 -4.94
CA ARG A 64 4.93 6.48 -5.01
C ARG A 64 4.87 7.42 -6.21
N ASP A 65 5.95 8.14 -6.50
CA ASP A 65 6.01 9.02 -7.69
C ASP A 65 5.85 8.23 -9.00
N TYR A 66 6.46 7.04 -9.08
CA TYR A 66 6.32 6.17 -10.25
C TYR A 66 4.92 5.62 -10.43
N GLU A 67 4.17 5.40 -9.34
CA GLU A 67 2.76 5.03 -9.42
C GLU A 67 1.90 6.15 -9.98
N LEU A 68 2.11 7.39 -9.52
CA LEU A 68 1.38 8.56 -10.03
C LEU A 68 1.67 8.78 -11.52
N GLU A 69 2.94 8.68 -11.94
CA GLU A 69 3.33 8.75 -13.35
C GLU A 69 2.71 7.60 -14.16
N ALA A 70 2.66 6.40 -13.60
CA ALA A 70 2.05 5.25 -14.27
C ALA A 70 0.53 5.41 -14.46
N ASP A 71 -0.19 5.97 -13.48
CA ASP A 71 -1.62 6.24 -13.59
C ASP A 71 -1.90 7.33 -14.63
N GLN A 72 -1.10 8.40 -14.65
CA GLN A 72 -1.22 9.47 -15.62
C GLN A 72 -1.02 8.96 -17.05
N LEU A 73 0.09 8.26 -17.30
CA LEU A 73 0.37 7.65 -18.61
C LEU A 73 -0.67 6.58 -18.96
N GLY A 74 -1.15 5.83 -17.97
CA GLY A 74 -2.22 4.83 -18.15
C GLY A 74 -3.51 5.44 -18.67
N ALA A 75 -3.95 6.56 -18.09
CA ALA A 75 -5.13 7.30 -18.55
C ALA A 75 -4.96 7.81 -19.99
N GLN A 76 -3.79 8.38 -20.31
CA GLN A 76 -3.47 8.84 -21.67
C GLN A 76 -3.44 7.68 -22.67
N TYR A 77 -2.89 6.52 -22.31
CA TYR A 77 -2.86 5.35 -23.18
C TYR A 77 -4.26 4.76 -23.40
N ALA A 78 -5.09 4.68 -22.35
CA ALA A 78 -6.48 4.26 -22.47
C ALA A 78 -7.24 5.17 -23.44
N TRP A 79 -7.11 6.49 -23.25
CA TRP A 79 -7.70 7.48 -24.13
C TRP A 79 -7.20 7.38 -25.56
N ASN A 80 -5.89 7.25 -25.77
CA ASN A 80 -5.29 7.09 -27.10
C ASN A 80 -5.79 5.82 -27.81
N ALA A 81 -5.97 4.73 -27.07
CA ALA A 81 -6.51 3.47 -27.57
C ALA A 81 -8.04 3.48 -27.78
N GLY A 82 -8.71 4.60 -27.49
CA GLY A 82 -10.15 4.76 -27.68
C GLY A 82 -11.00 4.21 -26.52
N TYR A 83 -10.39 3.83 -25.40
CA TYR A 83 -11.11 3.45 -24.19
C TYR A 83 -11.53 4.69 -23.39
N ASP A 84 -12.58 4.53 -22.58
CA ASP A 84 -12.99 5.55 -21.63
C ASP A 84 -11.99 5.62 -20.45
N PRO A 85 -11.21 6.72 -20.32
CA PRO A 85 -10.24 6.83 -19.24
C PRO A 85 -10.90 6.97 -17.86
N GLY A 86 -12.19 7.33 -17.78
CA GLY A 86 -13.00 7.28 -16.56
C GLY A 86 -13.15 5.87 -15.97
N GLY A 87 -12.81 4.82 -16.73
CA GLY A 87 -12.72 3.45 -16.23
C GLY A 87 -11.75 3.29 -15.05
N PHE A 88 -10.68 4.09 -14.99
CA PHE A 88 -9.72 4.07 -13.86
C PHE A 88 -10.41 4.39 -12.53
N VAL A 89 -11.22 5.45 -12.52
CA VAL A 89 -11.92 5.92 -11.31
C VAL A 89 -12.95 4.89 -10.87
N ARG A 90 -13.74 4.35 -11.81
CA ARG A 90 -14.71 3.29 -11.53
C ARG A 90 -14.07 2.01 -11.00
N PHE A 91 -12.88 1.68 -11.49
CA PHE A 91 -12.11 0.54 -11.00
C PHE A 91 -11.68 0.75 -9.54
N PHE A 92 -11.11 1.92 -9.23
CA PHE A 92 -10.73 2.28 -7.87
C PHE A 92 -11.93 2.29 -6.92
N ASP A 93 -13.06 2.88 -7.32
CA ASP A 93 -14.30 2.89 -6.53
C ASP A 93 -14.82 1.48 -6.21
N LYS A 94 -14.82 0.57 -7.20
CA LYS A 94 -15.16 -0.84 -6.98
C LYS A 94 -14.23 -1.55 -6.01
N MET A 95 -12.92 -1.26 -6.06
CA MET A 95 -11.97 -1.82 -5.11
C MET A 95 -12.21 -1.28 -3.69
N ALA A 96 -12.48 0.01 -3.55
CA ALA A 96 -12.80 0.63 -2.27
C ALA A 96 -14.12 0.10 -1.66
N THR A 97 -15.12 -0.19 -2.48
CA THR A 97 -16.43 -0.65 -1.99
C THR A 97 -16.45 -2.14 -1.59
N LYS A 98 -15.44 -2.93 -1.96
CA LYS A 98 -15.37 -4.36 -1.63
C LYS A 98 -15.11 -4.54 -0.12
N LYS A 99 -16.02 -5.24 0.59
CA LYS A 99 -15.89 -5.53 2.04
C LYS A 99 -14.54 -6.20 2.34
N GLY A 100 -13.86 -5.73 3.39
CA GLY A 100 -12.53 -6.21 3.78
C GLY A 100 -11.36 -5.58 3.01
N TYR A 101 -11.61 -4.91 1.88
CA TYR A 101 -10.54 -4.26 1.13
C TYR A 101 -10.06 -2.97 1.82
N VAL A 102 -10.99 -2.12 2.29
CA VAL A 102 -10.64 -0.86 2.99
C VAL A 102 -9.96 -1.08 4.34
N ASN A 103 -10.32 -2.16 5.05
CA ASN A 103 -9.83 -2.43 6.41
C ASN A 103 -8.71 -3.48 6.48
N GLY A 104 -8.52 -4.31 5.44
CA GLY A 104 -7.72 -5.54 5.53
C GLY A 104 -6.52 -5.65 4.59
N VAL A 105 -6.48 -4.98 3.43
CA VAL A 105 -5.33 -5.12 2.52
C VAL A 105 -4.26 -4.07 2.78
N SER A 106 -3.07 -4.58 3.08
CA SER A 106 -1.78 -3.88 3.05
C SER A 106 -1.65 -2.90 1.87
N TRP A 107 -2.27 -3.21 0.72
CA TRP A 107 -2.29 -2.38 -0.49
C TRP A 107 -2.71 -0.92 -0.28
N PHE A 108 -3.74 -0.62 0.55
CA PHE A 108 -4.12 0.77 0.86
C PHE A 108 -3.17 1.47 1.84
N ARG A 109 -2.35 0.70 2.58
CA ARG A 109 -1.35 1.21 3.54
C ARG A 109 0.02 1.39 2.89
N THR A 110 0.37 0.59 1.89
CA THR A 110 1.70 0.54 1.25
C THR A 110 1.82 1.32 -0.06
N HIS A 111 0.74 1.46 -0.84
CA HIS A 111 0.67 2.39 -1.97
C HIS A 111 0.29 3.81 -1.46
N PRO A 112 0.66 4.91 -2.15
CA PRO A 112 0.34 6.27 -1.69
C PRO A 112 -1.17 6.41 -1.45
N PRO A 113 -1.61 7.34 -0.58
CA PRO A 113 -3.00 7.40 -0.14
C PRO A 113 -3.89 7.39 -1.38
N PHE A 114 -4.65 6.31 -1.53
CA PHE A 114 -5.53 5.99 -2.66
C PHE A 114 -6.27 7.21 -3.22
N TYR A 115 -6.68 8.11 -2.33
CA TYR A 115 -7.24 9.42 -2.64
C TYR A 115 -6.39 10.28 -3.60
N GLN A 116 -5.09 10.42 -3.34
CA GLN A 116 -4.20 11.25 -4.16
C GLN A 116 -4.08 10.70 -5.58
N ARG A 117 -4.01 9.38 -5.74
CA ARG A 117 -3.99 8.73 -7.06
C ARG A 117 -5.28 9.01 -7.81
N MET A 118 -6.43 8.80 -7.17
CA MET A 118 -7.75 9.08 -7.75
C MET A 118 -7.89 10.54 -8.19
N VAL A 119 -7.54 11.50 -7.32
CA VAL A 119 -7.62 12.94 -7.64
C VAL A 119 -6.71 13.33 -8.80
N GLN A 120 -5.50 12.77 -8.87
CA GLN A 120 -4.56 13.07 -9.97
C GLN A 120 -5.00 12.41 -11.28
N SER A 121 -5.53 11.18 -11.24
CA SER A 121 -6.12 10.54 -12.42
C SER A 121 -7.33 11.31 -12.93
N GLU A 122 -8.24 11.74 -12.05
CA GLU A 122 -9.38 12.59 -12.41
C GLU A 122 -8.92 13.90 -13.05
N ARG A 123 -7.95 14.58 -12.42
CA ARG A 123 -7.38 15.80 -12.98
C ARG A 123 -6.83 15.58 -14.39
N GLU A 124 -6.10 14.49 -14.62
CA GLU A 124 -5.58 14.16 -15.95
C GLU A 124 -6.72 13.95 -16.95
N ILE A 125 -7.77 13.20 -16.55
CA ILE A 125 -8.94 12.93 -17.38
C ILE A 125 -9.66 14.22 -17.79
N MET A 126 -9.74 15.21 -16.90
CA MET A 126 -10.35 16.52 -17.18
C MET A 126 -9.67 17.28 -18.32
N PHE A 127 -8.39 17.02 -18.60
CA PHE A 127 -7.66 17.64 -19.71
C PHE A 127 -7.79 16.85 -21.03
N LEU A 128 -8.30 15.62 -20.98
CA LEU A 128 -8.51 14.79 -22.16
C LEU A 128 -9.86 15.12 -22.80
N GLN A 129 -9.86 15.29 -24.12
CA GLN A 129 -11.11 15.57 -24.85
C GLN A 129 -12.04 14.35 -24.79
N PRO A 130 -13.32 14.51 -24.44
CA PRO A 130 -14.26 13.40 -24.39
C PRO A 130 -14.44 12.81 -25.80
N LYS A 131 -14.28 11.48 -25.91
CA LYS A 131 -14.54 10.74 -27.14
C LYS A 131 -15.97 10.18 -27.09
N PRO A 132 -16.86 10.50 -28.05
CA PRO A 132 -18.26 10.09 -28.01
C PRO A 132 -18.44 8.56 -28.09
N GLU A 133 -17.51 7.85 -28.72
CA GLU A 133 -17.55 6.39 -28.91
C GLU A 133 -16.47 5.69 -28.08
N ALA A 134 -16.25 6.13 -26.85
CA ALA A 134 -15.25 5.53 -25.98
C ALA A 134 -15.64 4.08 -25.60
N ILE A 135 -14.71 3.14 -25.79
CA ILE A 135 -14.90 1.74 -25.44
C ILE A 135 -14.94 1.61 -23.91
N THR A 136 -16.08 1.16 -23.37
CA THR A 136 -16.26 0.93 -21.93
C THR A 136 -16.25 -0.56 -21.57
N GLN A 137 -16.72 -1.42 -22.47
CA GLN A 137 -16.77 -2.86 -22.28
C GLN A 137 -16.72 -3.61 -23.62
N THR A 138 -16.16 -4.82 -23.60
CA THR A 138 -16.03 -5.70 -24.77
C THR A 138 -16.61 -7.09 -24.49
N SER A 139 -17.03 -7.79 -25.53
CA SER A 139 -17.51 -9.19 -25.42
C SER A 139 -16.40 -10.14 -24.95
N ALA A 140 -15.16 -9.89 -25.36
CA ALA A 140 -13.99 -10.64 -24.92
C ALA A 140 -13.78 -10.53 -23.40
N PHE A 141 -13.97 -9.34 -22.82
CA PHE A 141 -13.88 -9.15 -21.38
C PHE A 141 -14.96 -9.95 -20.64
N GLU A 142 -16.19 -9.96 -21.13
CA GLU A 142 -17.30 -10.72 -20.52
C GLU A 142 -17.08 -12.24 -20.61
N GLN A 143 -16.53 -12.73 -21.72
CA GLN A 143 -16.15 -14.14 -21.84
C GLN A 143 -15.04 -14.51 -20.85
N MET A 144 -13.97 -13.72 -20.82
CA MET A 144 -12.85 -13.96 -19.90
C MET A 144 -13.29 -13.92 -18.43
N LYS A 145 -14.22 -13.03 -18.08
CA LYS A 145 -14.79 -12.98 -16.72
C LYS A 145 -15.54 -14.26 -16.35
N LYS A 146 -16.26 -14.86 -17.29
CA LYS A 146 -16.94 -16.17 -17.09
C LYS A 146 -15.91 -17.29 -16.93
N ASP A 147 -14.89 -17.30 -17.77
CA ASP A 147 -13.85 -18.34 -17.76
C ASP A 147 -13.01 -18.30 -16.48
N LEU A 148 -12.75 -17.11 -15.94
CA LEU A 148 -11.97 -16.92 -14.71
C LEU A 148 -12.79 -17.11 -13.42
N ALA A 149 -14.12 -17.06 -13.48
CA ALA A 149 -14.98 -17.23 -12.31
C ALA A 149 -14.68 -18.50 -11.46
N PRO A 150 -14.52 -19.71 -12.05
CA PRO A 150 -14.18 -20.90 -11.27
C PRO A 150 -12.78 -20.84 -10.65
N VAL A 151 -11.82 -20.21 -11.32
CA VAL A 151 -10.44 -20.05 -10.83
C VAL A 151 -10.42 -19.14 -9.60
N VAL A 152 -11.13 -18.01 -9.67
CA VAL A 152 -11.26 -17.07 -8.55
C VAL A 152 -11.97 -17.73 -7.38
N ALA A 153 -13.06 -18.47 -7.63
CA ALA A 153 -13.77 -19.18 -6.56
C ALA A 153 -12.91 -20.26 -5.87
N LYS A 154 -12.04 -20.94 -6.63
CA LYS A 154 -11.06 -21.88 -6.07
C LYS A 154 -10.01 -21.16 -5.22
N ALA A 155 -9.46 -20.05 -5.71
CA ALA A 155 -8.48 -19.26 -4.98
C ALA A 155 -9.04 -18.68 -3.67
N GLU A 156 -10.29 -18.18 -3.67
CA GLU A 156 -10.94 -17.67 -2.46
C GLU A 156 -11.12 -18.77 -1.40
N LYS A 157 -11.47 -20.00 -1.80
CA LYS A 157 -11.56 -21.15 -0.88
C LYS A 157 -10.20 -21.55 -0.31
N GLU A 158 -9.15 -21.53 -1.12
CA GLU A 158 -7.79 -21.84 -0.67
C GLU A 158 -7.26 -20.76 0.28
N GLU A 159 -7.54 -19.47 0.02
CA GLU A 159 -7.17 -18.36 0.90
C GLU A 159 -7.83 -18.46 2.28
N MET A 160 -9.11 -18.88 2.36
CA MET A 160 -9.79 -19.09 3.65
C MET A 160 -9.10 -20.15 4.54
N GLY A 161 -8.36 -21.08 3.94
CA GLY A 161 -7.64 -22.15 4.66
C GLY A 161 -6.19 -21.82 5.00
N LYS A 162 -5.64 -20.68 4.56
CA LYS A 162 -4.24 -20.32 4.81
C LYS A 162 -4.10 -19.57 6.13
N PRO A 163 -3.06 -19.87 6.93
CA PRO A 163 -2.73 -19.04 8.08
C PRO A 163 -2.35 -17.64 7.58
N SER A 164 -3.10 -16.63 8.02
CA SER A 164 -2.84 -15.23 7.73
C SER A 164 -2.18 -14.56 8.93
N LEU A 165 -1.15 -13.74 8.68
CA LEU A 165 -0.57 -12.86 9.70
C LEU A 165 -1.50 -11.70 10.06
N LEU A 166 -2.58 -11.50 9.30
CA LEU A 166 -3.67 -10.62 9.68
C LEU A 166 -4.58 -11.42 10.62
N ILE A 167 -4.37 -11.28 11.92
CA ILE A 167 -5.25 -11.81 12.95
C ILE A 167 -6.63 -11.16 12.76
N THR A 168 -7.55 -11.86 12.10
CA THR A 168 -8.96 -11.45 12.00
C THR A 168 -9.82 -12.12 13.07
N HIS A 169 -9.35 -13.23 13.64
CA HIS A 169 -10.00 -13.95 14.71
C HIS A 169 -8.98 -14.90 15.37
N GLU A 170 -8.69 -14.73 16.65
CA GLU A 170 -8.04 -15.78 17.45
C GLU A 170 -9.14 -16.75 17.93
N GLU A 171 -8.94 -18.06 17.77
CA GLU A 171 -9.84 -19.06 18.34
C GLU A 171 -9.89 -18.89 19.87
N GLY A 172 -11.01 -18.38 20.39
CA GLY A 172 -11.21 -18.09 21.82
C GLY A 172 -11.30 -16.60 22.18
N CYS A 173 -11.03 -15.68 21.25
CA CYS A 173 -11.23 -14.25 21.44
C CYS A 173 -12.46 -13.77 20.67
N GLU A 174 -13.54 -13.43 21.37
CA GLU A 174 -14.70 -12.77 20.77
C GLU A 174 -14.26 -11.46 20.10
N PRO A 175 -14.60 -11.22 18.82
CA PRO A 175 -14.25 -9.96 18.16
C PRO A 175 -14.90 -8.80 18.91
N ALA A 176 -14.14 -7.73 19.13
CA ALA A 176 -14.66 -6.54 19.79
C ALA A 176 -15.95 -6.07 19.08
N LYS A 177 -17.03 -5.94 19.85
CA LYS A 177 -18.35 -5.55 19.31
C LYS A 177 -18.20 -4.22 18.57
N LYS A 178 -18.42 -4.25 17.25
CA LYS A 178 -18.32 -3.07 16.41
C LYS A 178 -19.41 -2.08 16.83
N LEU A 179 -19.02 -0.94 17.38
CA LEU A 179 -19.94 0.14 17.72
C LEU A 179 -20.31 0.85 16.41
N GLU A 180 -21.58 0.76 16.01
CA GLU A 180 -22.10 1.49 14.85
C GLU A 180 -22.64 2.84 15.32
N TYR A 181 -21.98 3.94 14.91
CA TYR A 181 -22.46 5.30 15.17
C TYR A 181 -23.65 5.62 14.28
N ARG A 182 -24.78 6.00 14.87
CA ARG A 182 -25.90 6.59 14.14
C ARG A 182 -25.88 8.12 14.33
N PRO A 183 -26.11 8.92 13.27
CA PRO A 183 -25.95 10.39 13.33
C PRO A 183 -26.84 11.10 14.37
N ASP A 184 -27.91 10.45 14.81
CA ASP A 184 -28.93 10.90 15.74
C ASP A 184 -28.68 10.48 17.20
N GLN A 185 -27.58 9.78 17.49
CA GLN A 185 -27.26 9.28 18.83
C GLN A 185 -26.14 10.10 19.49
N PRO A 186 -26.31 10.55 20.76
CA PRO A 186 -25.25 11.20 21.50
C PRO A 186 -24.09 10.21 21.74
N ILE A 187 -22.87 10.68 21.49
CA ILE A 187 -21.63 9.88 21.57
C ILE A 187 -21.41 9.32 22.99
N GLU A 188 -21.90 10.04 23.99
CA GLU A 188 -21.80 9.70 25.40
C GLU A 188 -22.48 8.35 25.71
N GLU A 189 -23.60 8.06 25.04
CA GLU A 189 -24.37 6.82 25.23
C GLU A 189 -23.63 5.61 24.63
N LEU A 190 -22.97 5.81 23.50
CA LEU A 190 -22.06 4.83 22.88
C LEU A 190 -20.85 4.53 23.78
N CYS A 191 -20.21 5.57 24.33
CA CYS A 191 -19.06 5.42 25.21
C CYS A 191 -19.41 4.77 26.57
N SER A 192 -20.62 5.00 27.07
CA SER A 192 -21.11 4.41 28.33
C SER A 192 -21.38 2.90 28.25
N SER A 193 -21.63 2.39 27.04
CA SER A 193 -21.96 0.98 26.79
C SER A 193 -20.74 0.04 26.73
N LEU A 194 -19.53 0.61 26.76
CA LEU A 194 -18.28 -0.15 26.78
C LEU A 194 -18.02 -0.68 28.19
N PRO A 195 -17.84 -2.00 28.40
CA PRO A 195 -17.38 -2.50 29.69
C PRO A 195 -16.00 -1.88 29.96
N LEU A 196 -15.88 -1.10 31.03
CA LEU A 196 -14.59 -0.63 31.52
C LEU A 196 -13.74 -1.87 31.77
N ILE A 197 -12.63 -2.01 31.04
CA ILE A 197 -11.65 -3.05 31.29
C ILE A 197 -11.08 -2.76 32.67
N THR A 198 -11.61 -3.43 33.69
CA THR A 198 -11.01 -3.41 35.02
C THR A 198 -9.64 -4.06 34.88
N GLN A 199 -8.59 -3.23 34.89
CA GLN A 199 -7.23 -3.69 35.11
C GLN A 199 -7.25 -4.57 36.36
N ARG A 200 -7.18 -5.90 36.21
CA ARG A 200 -6.91 -6.79 37.33
C ARG A 200 -5.51 -6.45 37.80
N GLY A 201 -5.46 -5.60 38.83
CA GLY A 201 -4.24 -5.23 39.51
C GLY A 201 -3.48 -6.45 40.01
N SER A 202 -2.17 -6.33 39.91
CA SER A 202 -1.19 -7.01 40.73
C SER A 202 -1.60 -7.08 42.21
N ALA A 203 -1.63 -8.29 42.80
CA ALA A 203 -1.30 -8.53 44.22
C ALA A 203 -1.26 -10.04 44.56
N GLN A 204 -0.07 -10.50 44.96
CA GLN A 204 0.23 -11.49 46.02
C GLN A 204 -0.52 -12.84 46.06
N LYS A 205 0.23 -13.94 45.88
CA LYS A 205 0.91 -14.64 46.99
C LYS A 205 2.05 -15.50 46.48
#